data_AF-A0A0L6VY65-F1
#
_entry.id   AF-A0A0L6VY65-F1
#
_cell.length_a   1.000
_cell.length_b   1.000
_cell.length_c   1.000
_cell.angle_alpha   90.00
_cell.angle_beta   90.00
_cell.angle_gamma   90.00
#
_symmetry.space_group_name_H-M   'P 1'
#
loop_
_entity.id
_entity.type
_entity.pdbx_description
1 polymer ?
#
loop_
_entity_poly.entity_id
_entity_poly.type
_entity_poly.pdbx_seq_one_letter_code
_entity_poly.pdbx_strand_id
1 'polypeptide(L)'
;MFINKYGLSYVVDMDLSKCFDRLNHDLILEGVNRKVSDGSVLKLIKKFLTAGVMKDGAWEETDLGSPQGGVISPLLTNIYLDSFDQEMKKRGIRMVRYADDILLFAATYQDAKKYRRIATEFLEQELKLTVNREKTHLTDNRKGVAYLGFVIYSKSVSISPKKLKNFKDKIRKMTPRNHGLSVKEMVEKLNPVLRGWANYFRIANCRTVFAELMGWIRRRLRMKKMKEWKSWKPLHKALRRRGYKGTFEKISMTTWKNSASPLISMALPNKWFDELGLINLEKYNVGILHHCRP
;
A
#
# COMPACT_ATOMS: atom_id res chain seq x y z
N MET A 1 -16.99 10.78 -3.74
CA MET A 1 -15.97 10.27 -4.68
C MET A 1 -16.25 10.84 -6.08
N PHE A 2 -15.26 11.34 -6.82
CA PHE A 2 -15.48 12.08 -8.09
C PHE A 2 -16.30 11.31 -9.13
N ILE A 3 -16.05 10.00 -9.22
CA ILE A 3 -16.78 9.07 -10.09
C ILE A 3 -18.29 9.20 -9.92
N ASN A 4 -18.78 9.17 -8.67
CA ASN A 4 -20.22 9.23 -8.41
C ASN A 4 -20.76 10.65 -8.36
N LYS A 5 -20.01 11.59 -7.76
CA LYS A 5 -20.49 12.97 -7.56
C LYS A 5 -20.62 13.73 -8.89
N TYR A 6 -19.74 13.45 -9.84
CA TYR A 6 -19.66 14.17 -11.11
C TYR A 6 -19.91 13.26 -12.34
N GLY A 7 -20.33 12.01 -12.14
CA GLY A 7 -20.61 11.08 -13.24
C GLY A 7 -19.40 10.69 -14.09
N LEU A 8 -18.18 10.82 -13.56
CA LEU A 8 -16.94 10.59 -14.31
C LEU A 8 -16.54 9.11 -14.25
N SER A 9 -17.08 8.32 -15.18
CA SER A 9 -16.96 6.87 -15.15
C SER A 9 -15.65 6.32 -15.74
N TYR A 10 -14.92 7.12 -16.51
CA TYR A 10 -13.66 6.72 -17.13
C TYR A 10 -12.48 7.38 -16.43
N VAL A 11 -11.41 6.62 -16.26
CA VAL A 11 -10.17 7.10 -15.63
C VAL A 11 -8.98 6.76 -16.49
N VAL A 12 -8.11 7.74 -16.69
CA VAL A 12 -6.77 7.55 -17.24
C VAL A 12 -5.83 7.45 -16.05
N ASP A 13 -5.22 6.28 -15.87
CA ASP A 13 -4.14 6.06 -14.92
C ASP A 13 -2.81 6.32 -15.63
N MET A 14 -2.07 7.34 -15.20
CA MET A 14 -0.82 7.78 -15.79
C MET A 14 0.34 7.58 -14.80
N ASP A 15 1.42 6.96 -15.30
CA ASP A 15 2.66 6.71 -14.56
C ASP A 15 3.81 7.43 -15.28
N LEU A 16 4.66 8.12 -14.51
CA LEU A 16 5.84 8.80 -15.02
C LEU A 16 7.07 7.90 -14.96
N SER A 17 7.82 7.81 -16.05
CA SER A 17 9.04 6.99 -16.09
C SER A 17 10.19 7.71 -15.42
N LYS A 18 10.68 7.17 -14.29
CA LYS A 18 11.84 7.70 -13.55
C LYS A 18 11.70 9.19 -13.21
N CYS A 19 10.54 9.60 -12.67
CA CYS A 19 10.18 11.00 -12.45
C CYS A 19 11.29 11.79 -11.72
N PHE A 20 11.80 11.26 -10.60
CA PHE A 20 12.84 11.93 -9.81
C PHE A 20 14.18 12.07 -10.53
N ASP A 21 14.52 11.15 -11.44
CA ASP A 21 15.81 11.14 -12.15
C ASP A 21 15.80 12.05 -13.39
N ARG A 22 14.62 12.54 -13.79
CA ARG A 22 14.41 13.30 -15.04
C ARG A 22 13.92 14.72 -14.83
N LEU A 23 13.86 15.20 -13.58
CA LEU A 23 13.47 16.57 -13.30
C LEU A 23 14.51 17.55 -13.86
N ASN A 24 14.06 18.48 -14.70
CA ASN A 24 14.93 19.52 -15.22
C ASN A 24 15.22 20.59 -14.14
N HIS A 25 16.50 20.86 -13.86
CA HIS A 25 16.88 21.78 -12.78
C HIS A 25 16.41 23.21 -13.02
N ASP A 26 16.44 23.70 -14.25
CA ASP A 26 16.04 25.07 -14.59
C ASP A 26 14.54 25.27 -14.32
N LEU A 27 13.71 24.30 -14.71
CA LEU A 27 12.27 24.33 -14.43
C LEU A 27 11.96 24.24 -12.93
N ILE A 28 12.75 23.48 -12.14
CA ILE A 28 12.64 23.49 -10.67
C ILE A 28 12.94 24.89 -10.13
N LEU A 29 14.08 25.47 -10.51
CA LEU A 29 14.52 26.77 -10.03
C LEU A 29 13.56 27.87 -10.44
N GLU A 30 13.03 27.83 -11.66
CA GLU A 30 11.98 28.74 -12.13
C GLU A 30 10.72 28.61 -11.26
N GLY A 31 10.26 27.37 -11.02
CA GLY A 31 9.10 27.10 -10.18
C GLY A 31 9.26 27.65 -8.76
N VAL A 32 10.44 27.48 -8.15
CA VAL A 32 10.75 28.06 -6.83
C VAL A 32 10.80 29.59 -6.90
N ASN A 33 11.44 30.15 -7.94
CA ASN A 33 11.62 31.59 -8.11
C ASN A 33 10.30 32.36 -8.27
N ARG A 34 9.22 31.71 -8.75
CA ARG A 34 7.86 32.30 -8.78
C ARG A 34 7.34 32.70 -7.39
N LYS A 35 7.88 32.10 -6.32
CA LYS A 35 7.44 32.36 -4.93
C LYS A 35 8.56 32.85 -4.02
N VAL A 36 9.81 32.48 -4.30
CA VAL A 36 10.97 32.84 -3.49
C VAL A 36 12.02 33.50 -4.38
N SER A 37 12.15 34.83 -4.26
CA SER A 37 13.10 35.62 -5.05
C SER A 37 14.49 35.77 -4.39
N ASP A 38 14.73 35.08 -3.28
CA ASP A 38 16.04 35.10 -2.60
C ASP A 38 17.08 34.30 -3.40
N GLY A 39 18.02 35.03 -4.00
CA GLY A 39 19.09 34.45 -4.80
C GLY A 39 20.04 33.54 -4.02
N SER A 40 20.16 33.69 -2.70
CA SER A 40 20.99 32.81 -1.86
C SER A 40 20.36 31.43 -1.71
N VAL A 41 19.04 31.38 -1.51
CA VAL A 41 18.26 30.13 -1.42
C VAL A 41 18.24 29.42 -2.76
N LEU A 42 18.02 30.14 -3.87
CA LEU A 42 18.06 29.57 -5.21
C LEU A 42 19.44 28.96 -5.54
N LYS A 43 20.53 29.65 -5.18
CA LYS A 43 21.90 29.11 -5.31
C LYS A 43 22.11 27.86 -4.46
N LEU A 44 21.58 27.83 -3.24
CA LEU A 44 21.68 26.67 -2.37
C LEU A 44 20.91 25.46 -2.93
N ILE A 45 19.67 25.67 -3.41
CA ILE A 45 18.89 24.62 -4.07
C ILE A 45 19.62 24.11 -5.32
N LYS A 46 20.17 25.01 -6.14
CA LYS A 46 20.98 24.63 -7.30
C LYS A 46 22.15 23.75 -6.90
N LYS A 47 22.90 24.13 -5.85
CA LYS A 47 24.00 23.31 -5.30
C LYS A 47 23.53 21.93 -4.84
N PHE A 48 22.35 21.82 -4.22
CA PHE A 48 21.79 20.52 -3.84
C PHE A 48 21.43 19.65 -5.04
N LEU A 49 20.92 20.25 -6.11
CA LEU A 49 20.53 19.52 -7.33
C LEU A 49 21.75 19.06 -8.14
N THR A 50 22.81 19.88 -8.18
CA THR A 50 24.07 19.56 -8.88
C THR A 50 25.04 18.75 -8.04
N ALA A 51 24.79 18.57 -6.74
CA ALA A 51 25.60 17.71 -5.90
C ALA A 51 25.44 16.27 -6.41
N GLY A 52 26.43 15.82 -7.17
CA GLY A 52 26.44 14.52 -7.84
C GLY A 52 26.12 13.36 -6.90
N VAL A 53 25.67 12.26 -7.47
CA VAL A 53 25.39 11.03 -6.72
C VAL A 53 26.64 10.16 -6.70
N MET A 54 26.96 9.59 -5.54
CA MET A 54 27.97 8.54 -5.44
C MET A 54 27.31 7.21 -5.73
N LYS A 55 27.66 6.60 -6.86
CA LYS A 55 27.11 5.32 -7.31
C LYS A 55 28.24 4.30 -7.44
N ASP A 56 28.12 3.19 -6.70
CA ASP A 56 29.11 2.10 -6.69
C ASP A 56 30.56 2.56 -6.39
N GLY A 57 30.72 3.62 -5.58
CA GLY A 57 32.02 4.18 -5.20
C GLY A 57 32.62 5.18 -6.20
N ALA A 58 31.96 5.44 -7.33
CA ALA A 58 32.32 6.50 -8.27
C ALA A 58 31.41 7.71 -8.11
N TRP A 59 31.96 8.90 -8.33
CA TRP A 59 31.21 10.15 -8.34
C TRP A 59 30.68 10.41 -9.75
N GLU A 60 29.36 10.54 -9.91
CA GLU A 60 28.72 10.90 -11.18
C GLU A 60 28.08 12.28 -11.06
N GLU A 61 28.40 13.19 -12.01
CA GLU A 61 27.68 14.46 -12.13
C GLU A 61 26.20 14.20 -12.42
N THR A 62 25.33 15.01 -11.84
CA THR A 62 23.87 14.88 -11.97
C THR A 62 23.34 16.05 -12.77
N ASP A 63 23.28 15.89 -14.10
CA ASP A 63 22.72 16.91 -15.01
C ASP A 63 21.19 16.97 -14.97
N LEU A 64 20.53 15.90 -14.49
CA LEU A 64 19.08 15.79 -14.41
C LEU A 64 18.66 15.10 -13.12
N GLY A 65 17.49 15.49 -12.62
CA GLY A 65 16.85 14.87 -11.47
C GLY A 65 17.17 15.52 -10.13
N SER A 66 16.58 14.99 -9.08
CA SER A 66 16.84 15.41 -7.70
C SER A 66 17.41 14.22 -6.93
N PRO A 67 18.39 14.42 -6.01
CA PRO A 67 18.99 13.34 -5.25
C PRO A 67 17.89 12.50 -4.57
N GLN A 68 17.78 11.22 -4.93
CA GLN A 68 16.82 10.31 -4.32
C GLN A 68 17.21 10.09 -2.86
N GLY A 69 16.38 10.58 -1.93
CA GLY A 69 16.65 10.52 -0.49
C GLY A 69 16.98 11.88 0.16
N GLY A 70 17.14 12.94 -0.64
CA GLY A 70 17.17 14.30 -0.12
C GLY A 70 15.83 14.68 0.51
N VAL A 71 15.84 15.26 1.73
CA VAL A 71 14.63 15.68 2.45
C VAL A 71 13.80 16.68 1.64
N ILE A 72 14.45 17.48 0.78
CA ILE A 72 13.82 18.52 -0.04
C ILE A 72 13.24 17.98 -1.38
N SER A 73 13.71 16.83 -1.87
CA SER A 73 13.37 16.31 -3.20
C SER A 73 11.84 16.10 -3.41
N PRO A 74 11.07 15.58 -2.43
CA PRO A 74 9.62 15.47 -2.57
C PRO A 74 8.91 16.83 -2.71
N LEU A 75 9.41 17.87 -2.05
CA LEU A 75 8.86 19.22 -2.16
C LEU A 75 9.14 19.81 -3.55
N LEU A 76 10.39 19.72 -4.02
CA LEU A 76 10.77 20.21 -5.35
C LEU A 76 9.99 19.53 -6.46
N THR A 77 9.75 18.22 -6.33
CA THR A 77 8.92 17.46 -7.29
C THR A 77 7.47 17.99 -7.34
N ASN A 78 6.89 18.35 -6.20
CA ASN A 78 5.55 18.94 -6.17
C ASN A 78 5.52 20.35 -6.77
N ILE A 79 6.54 21.18 -6.52
CA ILE A 79 6.66 22.51 -7.14
C ILE A 79 6.79 22.39 -8.66
N TYR A 80 7.58 21.42 -9.12
CA TYR A 80 7.77 21.13 -10.54
C TYR A 80 6.46 20.75 -11.23
N LEU A 81 5.68 19.85 -10.61
CA LEU A 81 4.42 19.35 -11.16
C LEU A 81 3.23 20.31 -10.95
N ASP A 82 3.38 21.40 -10.18
CA ASP A 82 2.30 22.36 -9.97
C ASP A 82 1.84 23.01 -11.27
N SER A 83 2.74 23.30 -12.22
CA SER A 83 2.35 23.87 -13.52
C SER A 83 1.42 22.92 -14.31
N PHE A 84 1.66 21.62 -14.24
CA PHE A 84 0.76 20.61 -14.80
C PHE A 84 -0.60 20.62 -14.09
N ASP A 85 -0.61 20.74 -12.76
CA ASP A 85 -1.84 20.82 -11.98
C ASP A 85 -2.69 22.04 -12.35
N GLN A 86 -2.05 23.21 -12.48
CA GLN A 86 -2.73 24.44 -12.89
C GLN A 86 -3.26 24.34 -14.33
N GLU A 87 -2.52 23.74 -15.26
CA GLU A 87 -2.95 23.60 -16.65
C GLU A 87 -4.16 22.65 -16.77
N MET A 88 -4.14 21.50 -16.09
CA MET A 88 -5.29 20.59 -16.08
C MET A 88 -6.53 21.26 -15.49
N LYS A 89 -6.35 22.03 -14.40
CA LYS A 89 -7.41 22.81 -13.77
C LYS A 89 -7.96 23.89 -14.70
N LYS A 90 -7.11 24.63 -15.40
CA LYS A 90 -7.49 25.66 -16.39
C LYS A 90 -8.34 25.08 -17.52
N ARG A 91 -8.05 23.84 -17.94
CA ARG A 91 -8.84 23.10 -18.94
C ARG A 91 -10.11 22.44 -18.39
N GLY A 92 -10.39 22.58 -17.10
CA GLY A 92 -11.55 21.95 -16.44
C GLY A 92 -11.43 20.43 -16.27
N ILE A 93 -10.22 19.86 -16.43
CA ILE A 93 -9.96 18.44 -16.29
C ILE A 93 -9.85 18.12 -14.80
N ARG A 94 -10.72 17.24 -14.32
CA ARG A 94 -10.68 16.78 -12.92
C ARG A 94 -9.65 15.68 -12.77
N MET A 95 -8.75 15.84 -11.82
CA MET A 95 -7.70 14.87 -11.57
C MET A 95 -7.41 14.68 -10.08
N VAL A 96 -6.72 13.59 -9.78
CA VAL A 96 -6.11 13.31 -8.49
C VAL A 96 -4.65 12.96 -8.76
N ARG A 97 -3.73 13.64 -8.07
CA ARG A 97 -2.30 13.35 -8.15
C ARG A 97 -1.76 13.04 -6.75
N TYR A 98 -0.94 12.00 -6.64
CA TYR A 98 -0.17 11.70 -5.44
C TYR A 98 1.27 11.43 -5.85
N ALA A 99 2.16 12.38 -5.57
CA ALA A 99 3.50 12.41 -6.14
C ALA A 99 3.45 12.30 -7.68
N ASP A 100 3.94 11.19 -8.24
CA ASP A 100 3.98 10.84 -9.66
C ASP A 100 2.78 10.02 -10.16
N ASP A 101 1.99 9.43 -9.26
CA ASP A 101 0.76 8.71 -9.62
C ASP A 101 -0.36 9.71 -9.96
N ILE A 102 -0.77 9.75 -11.24
CA ILE A 102 -1.77 10.72 -11.76
C ILE A 102 -3.01 9.97 -12.28
N LEU A 103 -4.18 10.35 -11.78
CA LEU A 103 -5.48 9.90 -12.28
C LEU A 103 -6.26 11.06 -12.89
N LEU A 104 -6.59 10.96 -14.18
CA LEU A 104 -7.48 11.90 -14.87
C LEU A 104 -8.88 11.30 -15.01
N PHE A 105 -9.92 12.06 -14.68
CA PHE A 105 -11.31 11.60 -14.68
C PHE A 105 -12.08 12.20 -15.86
N ALA A 106 -12.85 11.36 -16.56
CA ALA A 106 -13.63 11.74 -17.73
C ALA A 106 -15.03 11.12 -17.71
N ALA A 107 -15.98 11.81 -18.35
CA ALA A 107 -17.35 11.32 -18.51
C ALA A 107 -17.46 10.25 -19.59
N THR A 108 -16.72 10.41 -20.70
CA THR A 108 -16.72 9.50 -21.85
C THR A 108 -15.34 8.91 -22.12
N TYR A 109 -15.31 7.78 -22.82
CA TYR A 109 -14.06 7.15 -23.28
C TYR A 109 -13.27 8.04 -24.25
N GLN A 110 -13.96 8.82 -25.10
CA GLN A 110 -13.32 9.74 -26.04
C GLN A 110 -12.67 10.91 -25.31
N ASP A 111 -13.33 11.45 -24.29
CA ASP A 111 -12.74 12.49 -23.43
C ASP A 111 -11.52 11.96 -22.69
N ALA A 112 -11.58 10.73 -22.17
CA ALA A 112 -10.43 10.10 -21.53
C ALA A 112 -9.23 9.98 -22.49
N LYS A 113 -9.45 9.57 -23.74
CA LYS A 113 -8.40 9.56 -24.78
C LYS A 113 -7.83 10.95 -25.05
N LYS A 114 -8.71 11.96 -25.16
CA LYS A 114 -8.32 13.36 -25.37
C LYS A 114 -7.51 13.90 -24.20
N TYR A 115 -7.95 13.66 -22.96
CA TYR A 115 -7.26 14.12 -21.75
C TYR A 115 -5.90 13.44 -21.60
N ARG A 116 -5.81 12.13 -21.89
CA ARG A 116 -4.53 11.43 -21.94
C ARG A 116 -3.55 12.11 -22.89
N ARG A 117 -3.99 12.42 -24.13
CA ARG A 117 -3.14 13.09 -25.12
C ARG A 117 -2.67 14.46 -24.63
N ILE A 118 -3.60 15.29 -24.16
CA ILE A 118 -3.30 16.63 -23.65
C ILE A 118 -2.29 16.57 -22.50
N ALA A 119 -2.51 15.65 -21.54
CA ALA A 119 -1.64 15.51 -20.39
C ALA A 119 -0.25 15.00 -20.80
N THR A 120 -0.17 14.00 -21.69
CA THR A 120 1.11 13.49 -22.21
C THR A 120 1.88 14.56 -22.96
N GLU A 121 1.23 15.32 -23.84
CA GLU A 121 1.87 16.42 -24.58
C GLU A 121 2.45 17.46 -23.62
N PHE A 122 1.69 17.89 -22.61
CA PHE A 122 2.19 18.85 -21.63
C PHE A 122 3.36 18.31 -20.80
N LEU A 123 3.25 17.07 -20.31
CA LEU A 123 4.30 16.43 -19.51
C LEU A 123 5.60 16.28 -20.31
N GLU A 124 5.52 15.85 -21.56
CA GLU A 124 6.69 15.61 -22.41
C GLU A 124 7.28 16.91 -23.00
N GLN A 125 6.44 17.86 -23.42
CA GLN A 125 6.89 19.06 -24.12
C GLN A 125 7.24 20.21 -23.17
N GLU A 126 6.39 20.51 -22.20
CA GLU A 126 6.59 21.64 -21.28
C GLU A 126 7.46 21.22 -20.08
N LEU A 127 7.14 20.06 -19.50
CA LEU A 127 7.82 19.56 -18.31
C LEU A 127 8.98 18.60 -18.60
N LYS A 128 9.26 18.27 -19.87
CA LYS A 128 10.37 17.36 -20.25
C LYS A 128 10.37 16.01 -19.53
N LEU A 129 9.21 15.56 -19.05
CA LEU A 129 9.03 14.28 -18.35
C LEU A 129 8.48 13.23 -19.31
N THR A 130 9.04 12.02 -19.24
CA THR A 130 8.59 10.91 -20.08
C THR A 130 7.47 10.13 -19.40
N VAL A 131 6.36 9.93 -20.11
CA VAL A 131 5.25 9.11 -19.64
C VAL A 131 5.51 7.63 -19.90
N ASN A 132 5.27 6.77 -18.91
CA ASN A 132 5.34 5.33 -19.07
C ASN A 132 4.09 4.82 -19.78
N ARG A 133 4.17 4.64 -21.11
CA ARG A 133 3.04 4.24 -21.95
C ARG A 133 2.53 2.82 -21.68
N GLU A 134 3.37 1.92 -21.19
CA GLU A 134 2.97 0.53 -20.89
C GLU A 134 2.13 0.44 -19.61
N LYS A 135 2.50 1.23 -18.60
CA LYS A 135 1.73 1.31 -17.35
C LYS A 135 0.55 2.28 -17.45
N THR A 136 0.64 3.26 -18.34
CA THR A 136 -0.46 4.21 -18.56
C THR A 136 -1.61 3.50 -19.26
N HIS A 137 -2.73 3.38 -18.58
CA HIS A 137 -3.88 2.66 -19.11
C HIS A 137 -5.19 3.36 -18.81
N LEU A 138 -6.19 3.04 -19.62
CA LEU A 138 -7.52 3.61 -19.50
C LEU A 138 -8.41 2.55 -18.87
N THR A 139 -8.97 2.87 -17.71
CA THR A 139 -9.86 2.01 -16.95
C THR A 139 -11.22 2.66 -16.78
N ASP A 140 -12.17 1.89 -16.28
CA ASP A 140 -13.51 2.34 -15.96
C ASP A 140 -13.87 1.97 -14.52
N ASN A 141 -14.87 2.67 -13.99
CA ASN A 141 -15.37 2.44 -12.64
C ASN A 141 -16.01 1.05 -12.42
N ARG A 142 -16.33 0.29 -13.49
CA ARG A 142 -16.93 -1.05 -13.42
C ARG A 142 -15.85 -2.10 -13.17
N LYS A 143 -14.72 -2.00 -13.88
CA LYS A 143 -13.52 -2.84 -13.71
C LYS A 143 -12.79 -2.51 -12.41
N GLY A 144 -12.90 -1.25 -11.96
CA GLY A 144 -12.27 -0.76 -10.77
C GLY A 144 -10.95 -0.06 -11.08
N VAL A 145 -10.71 1.05 -10.38
CA VAL A 145 -9.52 1.89 -10.55
C VAL A 145 -8.51 1.50 -9.48
N ALA A 146 -7.38 0.93 -9.87
CA ALA A 146 -6.31 0.62 -8.93
C ALA A 146 -5.59 1.92 -8.56
N TYR A 147 -5.49 2.25 -7.26
CA TYR A 147 -4.84 3.47 -6.82
C TYR A 147 -4.31 3.34 -5.38
N LEU A 148 -3.03 3.66 -5.16
CA LEU A 148 -2.37 3.63 -3.84
C LEU A 148 -2.61 2.33 -3.05
N GLY A 149 -2.69 1.18 -3.74
CA GLY A 149 -2.94 -0.11 -3.09
C GLY A 149 -4.41 -0.43 -2.79
N PHE A 150 -5.34 0.41 -3.20
CA PHE A 150 -6.78 0.17 -3.23
C PHE A 150 -7.25 -0.16 -4.65
N VAL A 151 -8.45 -0.72 -4.74
CA VAL A 151 -9.23 -0.83 -5.97
C VAL A 151 -10.55 -0.12 -5.73
N ILE A 152 -10.77 0.96 -6.47
CA ILE A 152 -11.90 1.86 -6.30
C ILE A 152 -12.97 1.51 -7.32
N TYR A 153 -14.13 1.09 -6.84
CA TYR A 153 -15.33 0.86 -7.64
C TYR A 153 -16.32 2.01 -7.45
N SER A 154 -17.39 2.02 -8.25
CA SER A 154 -18.48 2.99 -8.09
C SER A 154 -19.07 2.98 -6.67
N LYS A 155 -19.36 1.80 -6.10
CA LYS A 155 -20.05 1.68 -4.80
C LYS A 155 -19.20 1.11 -3.68
N SER A 156 -17.94 0.76 -3.94
CA SER A 156 -17.09 0.08 -2.97
C SER A 156 -15.62 0.45 -3.14
N VAL A 157 -14.86 0.33 -2.06
CA VAL A 157 -13.40 0.43 -2.12
C VAL A 157 -12.85 -0.85 -1.52
N SER A 158 -11.99 -1.53 -2.26
CA SER A 158 -11.40 -2.80 -1.85
C SER A 158 -9.88 -2.68 -1.75
N ILE A 159 -9.23 -3.65 -1.10
CA ILE A 159 -7.77 -3.74 -1.02
C ILE A 159 -7.26 -4.39 -2.31
N SER A 160 -6.18 -3.85 -2.89
CA SER A 160 -5.53 -4.46 -4.06
C SER A 160 -5.08 -5.90 -3.76
N PRO A 161 -5.38 -6.89 -4.64
CA PRO A 161 -4.93 -8.27 -4.47
C PRO A 161 -3.41 -8.39 -4.31
N LYS A 162 -2.64 -7.55 -5.01
CA LYS A 162 -1.17 -7.50 -4.91
C LYS A 162 -0.72 -7.12 -3.49
N LYS A 163 -1.34 -6.10 -2.89
CA LYS A 163 -1.02 -5.67 -1.51
C LYS A 163 -1.44 -6.72 -0.49
N LEU A 164 -2.57 -7.38 -0.70
CA LEU A 164 -3.03 -8.48 0.16
C LEU A 164 -2.06 -9.68 0.10
N LYS A 165 -1.60 -10.05 -1.09
CA LYS A 165 -0.58 -11.11 -1.28
C LYS A 165 0.72 -10.75 -0.59
N ASN A 166 1.26 -9.55 -0.83
CA ASN A 166 2.49 -9.08 -0.21
C ASN A 166 2.40 -9.06 1.33
N PHE A 167 1.23 -8.68 1.87
CA PHE A 167 0.99 -8.73 3.30
C PHE A 167 1.01 -10.17 3.83
N LYS A 168 0.29 -11.10 3.19
CA LYS A 168 0.35 -12.53 3.55
C LYS A 168 1.78 -13.07 3.47
N ASP A 169 2.55 -12.68 2.47
CA ASP A 169 3.95 -13.09 2.32
C ASP A 169 4.84 -12.54 3.44
N LYS A 170 4.66 -11.27 3.83
CA LYS A 170 5.34 -10.66 4.98
C LYS A 170 5.02 -11.42 6.27
N ILE A 171 3.75 -11.68 6.54
CA ILE A 171 3.33 -12.45 7.72
C ILE A 171 3.92 -13.87 7.68
N ARG A 172 3.96 -14.52 6.51
CA ARG A 172 4.58 -15.85 6.36
C ARG A 172 6.06 -15.83 6.75
N LYS A 173 6.80 -14.80 6.32
CA LYS A 173 8.21 -14.60 6.69
C LYS A 173 8.40 -14.31 8.18
N MET A 174 7.46 -13.60 8.82
CA MET A 174 7.49 -13.30 10.26
C MET A 174 7.03 -14.46 11.14
N THR A 175 6.33 -15.44 10.56
CA THR A 175 5.84 -16.64 11.24
C THR A 175 6.44 -17.91 10.63
N PRO A 176 7.79 -18.01 10.56
CA PRO A 176 8.45 -19.19 10.04
C PRO A 176 8.21 -20.37 10.97
N ARG A 177 8.11 -21.56 10.36
CA ARG A 177 7.84 -22.79 11.11
C ARG A 177 9.05 -23.27 11.90
N ASN A 178 10.26 -23.03 11.40
CA ASN A 178 11.52 -23.42 12.03
C ASN A 178 12.18 -22.16 12.59
N HIS A 179 11.88 -21.83 13.83
CA HIS A 179 12.46 -20.67 14.51
C HIS A 179 12.37 -20.83 16.03
N GLY A 180 13.37 -20.31 16.74
CA GLY A 180 13.49 -20.39 18.20
C GLY A 180 12.59 -19.45 18.99
N LEU A 181 11.79 -18.59 18.35
CA LEU A 181 10.92 -17.65 19.06
C LEU A 181 9.70 -18.38 19.60
N SER A 182 9.24 -17.99 20.77
CA SER A 182 7.95 -18.39 21.32
C SER A 182 6.79 -17.75 20.55
N VAL A 183 5.58 -18.30 20.69
CA VAL A 183 4.37 -17.67 20.13
C VAL A 183 4.15 -16.26 20.67
N LYS A 184 4.45 -16.00 21.96
CA LYS A 184 4.25 -14.68 22.58
C LYS A 184 5.15 -13.62 21.92
N GLU A 185 6.44 -13.89 21.79
CA GLU A 185 7.39 -12.98 21.12
C GLU A 185 7.03 -12.77 19.64
N MET A 186 6.50 -13.80 18.98
CA MET A 186 6.02 -13.70 17.61
C MET A 186 4.80 -12.77 17.50
N VAL A 187 3.86 -12.84 18.46
CA VAL A 187 2.71 -11.93 18.55
C VAL A 187 3.17 -10.49 18.75
N GLU A 188 4.12 -10.25 19.66
CA GLU A 188 4.67 -8.92 19.91
C GLU A 188 5.30 -8.30 18.65
N LYS A 189 6.05 -9.09 17.87
CA LYS A 189 6.61 -8.64 16.59
C LYS A 189 5.57 -8.42 15.50
N LEU A 190 4.50 -9.21 15.48
CA LEU A 190 3.42 -9.08 14.49
C LEU A 190 2.56 -7.83 14.75
N ASN A 191 2.29 -7.50 16.01
CA ASN A 191 1.35 -6.47 16.39
C ASN A 191 1.57 -5.11 15.71
N PRO A 192 2.78 -4.52 15.68
CA PRO A 192 3.00 -3.25 14.97
C PRO A 192 2.65 -3.33 13.47
N VAL A 193 2.96 -4.46 12.82
CA VAL A 193 2.67 -4.69 11.40
C VAL A 193 1.16 -4.83 11.16
N LEU A 194 0.47 -5.58 12.02
CA LEU A 194 -0.99 -5.73 11.96
C LEU A 194 -1.69 -4.37 12.17
N ARG A 195 -1.27 -3.62 13.18
CA ARG A 195 -1.82 -2.29 13.52
C ARG A 195 -1.66 -1.30 12.37
N GLY A 196 -0.44 -1.17 11.84
CA GLY A 196 -0.15 -0.26 10.72
C GLY A 196 -0.96 -0.62 9.48
N TRP A 197 -1.04 -1.92 9.16
CA TRP A 197 -1.82 -2.39 8.03
C TRP A 197 -3.33 -2.15 8.21
N ALA A 198 -3.86 -2.41 9.40
CA ALA A 198 -5.27 -2.13 9.74
C ALA A 198 -5.60 -0.64 9.58
N ASN A 199 -4.78 0.24 10.17
CA ASN A 199 -4.99 1.68 10.15
C ASN A 199 -4.96 2.26 8.74
N TYR A 200 -4.10 1.73 7.86
CA TYR A 200 -4.04 2.16 6.47
C TYR A 200 -5.26 1.67 5.68
N PHE A 201 -5.61 0.39 5.78
CA PHE A 201 -6.65 -0.22 4.95
C PHE A 201 -8.08 -0.14 5.53
N ARG A 202 -8.27 0.38 6.75
CA ARG A 202 -9.62 0.55 7.35
C ARG A 202 -10.56 1.41 6.51
N ILE A 203 -10.02 2.22 5.62
CA ILE A 203 -10.80 3.05 4.69
C ILE A 203 -11.61 2.17 3.71
N ALA A 204 -11.11 0.98 3.37
CA ALA A 204 -11.75 0.05 2.45
C ALA A 204 -12.87 -0.77 3.11
N ASN A 205 -13.78 -1.31 2.30
CA ASN A 205 -14.75 -2.33 2.68
C ASN A 205 -14.05 -3.69 2.83
N CYS A 206 -13.36 -3.87 3.95
CA CYS A 206 -12.47 -5.02 4.15
C CYS A 206 -12.83 -5.89 5.37
N ARG A 207 -14.07 -5.79 5.88
CA ARG A 207 -14.51 -6.55 7.07
C ARG A 207 -14.32 -8.06 6.92
N THR A 208 -14.79 -8.62 5.80
CA THR A 208 -14.61 -10.04 5.48
C THR A 208 -13.14 -10.40 5.30
N VAL A 209 -12.38 -9.56 4.59
CA VAL A 209 -10.94 -9.76 4.38
C VAL A 209 -10.17 -9.76 5.70
N PHE A 210 -10.51 -8.88 6.64
CA PHE A 210 -9.91 -8.80 7.97
C PHE A 210 -10.23 -10.06 8.78
N ALA A 211 -11.47 -10.54 8.74
CA ALA A 211 -11.87 -11.79 9.40
C ALA A 211 -11.11 -13.01 8.84
N GLU A 212 -11.03 -13.13 7.51
CA GLU A 212 -10.27 -14.20 6.85
C GLU A 212 -8.78 -14.14 7.20
N LEU A 213 -8.18 -12.94 7.19
CA LEU A 213 -6.80 -12.74 7.58
C LEU A 213 -6.56 -13.12 9.03
N MET A 214 -7.45 -12.74 9.96
CA MET A 214 -7.32 -13.12 11.36
C MET A 214 -7.45 -14.62 11.57
N GLY A 215 -8.39 -15.28 10.90
CA GLY A 215 -8.50 -16.74 10.90
C GLY A 215 -7.20 -17.40 10.42
N TRP A 216 -6.64 -16.89 9.32
CA TRP A 216 -5.38 -17.38 8.76
C TRP A 216 -4.17 -17.12 9.66
N ILE A 217 -4.04 -15.92 10.24
CA ILE A 217 -2.96 -15.56 11.18
C ILE A 217 -3.01 -16.44 12.44
N ARG A 218 -4.18 -16.55 13.08
CA ARG A 218 -4.37 -17.41 14.26
C ARG A 218 -3.99 -18.86 13.93
N ARG A 219 -4.39 -19.37 12.77
CA ARG A 219 -3.99 -20.72 12.31
C ARG A 219 -2.47 -20.87 12.17
N ARG A 220 -1.76 -19.85 11.68
CA ARG A 220 -0.27 -19.87 11.63
C ARG A 220 0.36 -19.93 13.01
N LEU A 221 -0.15 -19.15 13.94
CA LEU A 221 0.33 -19.16 15.32
C LEU A 221 0.00 -20.49 16.02
N ARG A 222 -1.18 -21.09 15.77
CA ARG A 222 -1.51 -22.46 16.23
C ARG A 222 -0.51 -23.48 15.70
N MET A 223 -0.17 -23.41 14.41
CA MET A 223 0.83 -24.31 13.81
C MET A 223 2.21 -24.16 14.47
N LYS A 224 2.63 -22.93 14.77
CA LYS A 224 3.86 -22.70 15.53
C LYS A 224 3.77 -23.29 16.94
N LYS A 225 2.63 -23.12 17.64
CA LYS A 225 2.43 -23.69 18.97
C LYS A 225 2.45 -25.22 18.98
N MET A 226 1.80 -25.85 18.00
CA MET A 226 1.83 -27.30 17.82
C MET A 226 3.27 -27.80 17.67
N LYS A 227 4.09 -27.09 16.90
CA LYS A 227 5.49 -27.45 16.73
C LYS A 227 6.32 -27.30 18.01
N GLU A 228 6.04 -26.29 18.84
CA GLU A 228 6.65 -26.16 20.17
C GLU A 228 6.32 -27.34 21.09
N TRP A 229 5.12 -27.91 20.98
CA TRP A 229 4.71 -29.05 21.80
C TRP A 229 5.46 -30.35 21.47
N LYS A 230 6.08 -30.45 20.28
CA LYS A 230 6.88 -31.58 19.76
C LYS A 230 6.15 -32.95 19.69
N SER A 231 5.11 -33.17 20.49
CA SER A 231 4.34 -34.40 20.61
C SER A 231 2.86 -34.09 20.86
N TRP A 232 2.01 -35.10 20.77
CA TRP A 232 0.56 -34.97 21.00
C TRP A 232 0.18 -34.85 22.48
N LYS A 233 1.09 -35.21 23.42
CA LYS A 233 0.80 -35.24 24.86
C LYS A 233 0.42 -33.86 25.43
N PRO A 234 1.14 -32.76 25.14
CA PRO A 234 0.75 -31.43 25.63
C PRO A 234 -0.58 -30.94 25.07
N LEU A 235 -0.90 -31.31 23.82
CA LEU A 235 -2.22 -31.04 23.24
C LEU A 235 -3.32 -31.77 24.01
N HIS A 236 -3.15 -33.08 24.25
CA HIS A 236 -4.12 -33.85 25.03
C HIS A 236 -4.30 -33.27 26.45
N LYS A 237 -3.20 -32.86 27.10
CA LYS A 237 -3.26 -32.17 28.40
C LYS A 237 -4.03 -30.84 28.33
N ALA A 238 -3.81 -30.04 27.29
CA ALA A 238 -4.54 -28.79 27.07
C ALA A 238 -6.04 -29.03 26.82
N LEU A 239 -6.39 -30.06 26.04
CA LEU A 239 -7.77 -30.48 25.79
C LEU A 239 -8.48 -30.91 27.08
N ARG A 240 -7.84 -31.75 27.91
CA ARG A 240 -8.41 -32.19 29.19
C ARG A 240 -8.65 -31.03 30.15
N ARG A 241 -7.71 -30.07 30.23
CA ARG A 241 -7.89 -28.83 31.01
C ARG A 241 -9.07 -27.97 30.54
N ARG A 242 -9.46 -28.08 29.27
CA ARG A 242 -10.61 -27.40 28.67
C ARG A 242 -11.88 -28.26 28.69
N GLY A 243 -11.88 -29.39 29.40
CA GLY A 243 -13.06 -30.23 29.60
C GLY A 243 -13.36 -31.23 28.47
N TYR A 244 -12.42 -31.48 27.53
CA TYR A 244 -12.64 -32.49 26.49
C TYR A 244 -12.73 -33.90 27.10
N LYS A 245 -13.84 -34.60 26.86
CA LYS A 245 -14.10 -35.95 27.40
C LYS A 245 -13.93 -37.09 26.38
N GLY A 246 -13.91 -36.79 25.08
CA GLY A 246 -13.86 -37.81 24.01
C GLY A 246 -12.57 -38.61 23.91
N THR A 247 -12.58 -39.62 23.04
CA THR A 247 -11.38 -40.33 22.60
C THR A 247 -10.51 -39.37 21.78
N PHE A 248 -9.19 -39.46 21.94
CA PHE A 248 -8.25 -38.58 21.24
C PHE A 248 -7.39 -39.41 20.29
N GLU A 249 -7.62 -39.22 18.99
CA GLU A 249 -6.76 -39.77 17.96
C GLU A 249 -5.47 -38.96 17.85
N LYS A 250 -4.33 -39.67 17.78
CA LYS A 250 -3.01 -39.03 17.69
C LYS A 250 -2.87 -38.30 16.37
N ILE A 251 -2.77 -36.98 16.42
CA ILE A 251 -2.49 -36.15 15.25
C ILE A 251 -1.02 -35.71 15.19
N SER A 252 -0.46 -35.60 13.98
CA SER A 252 0.87 -35.03 13.77
C SER A 252 0.90 -33.55 14.15
N MET A 253 1.88 -33.16 14.98
CA MET A 253 2.09 -31.76 15.39
C MET A 253 2.78 -30.90 14.33
N THR A 254 3.21 -31.51 13.22
CA THR A 254 4.06 -30.86 12.23
C THR A 254 3.24 -30.45 10.99
N THR A 255 2.14 -31.13 10.67
CA THR A 255 1.39 -30.90 9.43
C THR A 255 0.49 -29.65 9.46
N TRP A 256 0.54 -28.80 8.41
CA TRP A 256 -0.31 -27.61 8.29
C TRP A 256 -1.81 -27.93 8.27
N LYS A 257 -2.22 -29.05 7.66
CA LYS A 257 -3.61 -29.52 7.65
C LYS A 257 -4.17 -29.64 9.08
N ASN A 258 -3.38 -30.20 10.00
CA ASN A 258 -3.80 -30.48 11.37
C ASN A 258 -4.03 -29.21 12.19
N SER A 259 -3.41 -28.08 11.82
CA SER A 259 -3.67 -26.79 12.48
C SER A 259 -5.09 -26.25 12.31
N ALA A 260 -5.85 -26.80 11.34
CA ALA A 260 -7.28 -26.51 11.16
C ALA A 260 -8.20 -27.47 11.91
N SER A 261 -7.68 -28.44 12.67
CA SER A 261 -8.50 -29.39 13.42
C SER A 261 -9.37 -28.67 14.47
N PRO A 262 -10.64 -29.08 14.66
CA PRO A 262 -11.49 -28.58 15.74
C PRO A 262 -10.84 -28.74 17.12
N LEU A 263 -10.13 -29.85 17.35
CA LEU A 263 -9.42 -30.12 18.60
C LEU A 263 -8.34 -29.07 18.89
N ILE A 264 -7.60 -28.66 17.86
CA ILE A 264 -6.59 -27.61 17.99
C ILE A 264 -7.25 -26.26 18.31
N SER A 265 -8.40 -25.96 17.71
CA SER A 265 -9.15 -24.74 18.00
C SER A 265 -9.76 -24.74 19.40
N MET A 266 -10.17 -25.91 19.93
CA MET A 266 -10.61 -26.07 21.31
C MET A 266 -9.45 -25.91 22.31
N ALA A 267 -8.29 -26.47 21.99
CA ALA A 267 -7.10 -26.35 22.84
C ALA A 267 -6.52 -24.92 22.84
N LEU A 268 -6.55 -24.25 21.69
CA LEU A 268 -6.04 -22.89 21.47
C LEU A 268 -7.17 -21.99 20.90
N PRO A 269 -8.16 -21.62 21.75
CA PRO A 269 -9.30 -20.82 21.34
C PRO A 269 -8.86 -19.40 20.98
N ASN A 270 -9.72 -18.65 20.27
CA ASN A 270 -9.42 -17.26 19.91
C ASN A 270 -9.10 -16.40 21.15
N LYS A 271 -9.79 -16.63 22.28
CA LYS A 271 -9.53 -15.97 23.57
C LYS A 271 -8.08 -16.13 24.06
N TRP A 272 -7.44 -17.28 23.79
CA TRP A 272 -6.03 -17.47 24.15
C TRP A 272 -5.10 -16.50 23.39
N PHE A 273 -5.42 -16.17 22.14
CA PHE A 273 -4.66 -15.16 21.39
C PHE A 273 -4.93 -13.74 21.90
N ASP A 274 -6.15 -13.46 22.34
CA ASP A 274 -6.51 -12.18 22.95
C ASP A 274 -5.74 -11.98 24.27
N GLU A 275 -5.62 -13.03 25.11
CA GLU A 275 -4.82 -13.05 26.34
C GLU A 275 -3.32 -12.84 26.07
N LEU A 276 -2.81 -13.27 24.92
CA LEU A 276 -1.44 -12.99 24.47
C LEU A 276 -1.26 -11.55 23.93
N GLY A 277 -2.33 -10.77 23.85
CA GLY A 277 -2.30 -9.41 23.33
C GLY A 277 -2.23 -9.34 21.80
N LEU A 278 -2.65 -10.38 21.07
CA LEU A 278 -2.72 -10.33 19.60
C LEU A 278 -3.77 -9.29 19.17
N ILE A 279 -3.35 -8.33 18.35
CA ILE A 279 -4.27 -7.34 17.78
C ILE A 279 -5.30 -8.05 16.89
N ASN A 280 -6.57 -7.78 17.18
CA ASN A 280 -7.69 -8.30 16.41
C ASN A 280 -8.13 -7.29 15.35
N LEU A 281 -7.85 -7.60 14.07
CA LEU A 281 -8.25 -6.76 12.94
C LEU A 281 -9.78 -6.62 12.84
N GLU A 282 -10.54 -7.61 13.28
CA GLU A 282 -12.01 -7.62 13.19
C GLU A 282 -12.67 -6.51 14.04
N LYS A 283 -11.95 -5.95 15.02
CA LYS A 283 -12.43 -4.87 15.88
C LYS A 283 -12.30 -3.47 15.25
N TYR A 284 -11.58 -3.36 14.13
CA TYR A 284 -11.41 -2.06 13.47
C TYR A 284 -12.70 -1.69 12.75
N ASN A 285 -13.13 -0.43 12.91
CA ASN A 285 -14.20 0.11 12.09
C ASN A 285 -13.66 0.32 10.66
N VAL A 286 -14.34 -0.27 9.68
CA VAL A 286 -13.91 -0.30 8.28
C VAL A 286 -14.97 0.25 7.34
N GLY A 287 -14.59 0.62 6.12
CA GLY A 287 -15.52 1.20 5.13
C GLY A 287 -15.91 2.65 5.45
N ILE A 288 -15.00 3.39 6.09
CA ILE A 288 -15.25 4.76 6.58
C ILE A 288 -15.69 5.71 5.44
N LEU A 289 -15.20 5.51 4.21
CA LEU A 289 -15.58 6.34 3.06
C LEU A 289 -17.00 6.08 2.51
N HIS A 290 -17.64 4.96 2.84
CA HIS A 290 -19.01 4.67 2.40
C HIS A 290 -20.08 5.45 3.17
N HIS A 291 -19.70 6.07 4.27
CA HIS A 291 -20.60 6.84 5.12
C HIS A 291 -20.71 8.32 4.71
N CYS A 292 -19.91 8.77 3.75
CA CYS A 292 -20.10 10.07 3.12
C CYS A 292 -21.21 9.98 2.07
N ARG A 293 -22.47 9.97 2.53
CA ARG A 293 -23.62 10.29 1.68
C ARG A 293 -23.50 11.76 1.21
N PRO A 294 -23.97 12.07 -0.01
CA PRO A 294 -24.02 13.45 -0.50
C PRO A 294 -24.86 14.35 0.41
#